data_AF-A0A7C2UVB0-F1
#
_entry.id   AF-A0A7C2UVB0-F1
#
_cell.length_a   1.000
_cell.length_b   1.000
_cell.length_c   1.000
_cell.angle_alpha   90.00
_cell.angle_beta   90.00
_cell.angle_gamma   90.00
#
_symmetry.space_group_name_H-M   'P 1'
#
loop_
_entity.id
_entity.type
_entity.pdbx_description
1 polymer ?
#
loop_
_entity_poly.entity_id
_entity_poly.type
_entity_poly.pdbx_seq_one_letter_code
_entity_poly.pdbx_strand_id
1 'polypeptide(L)'
;MAHPYRSGAPYFDALGKPFFDYGFDLVEIMNGEFDEDDQRAIEQMFRFWNEGQRYVAVAASDAHHWKDPTDVYGRPRTYVHVEGELTVEKWLEALGKGRAFATSGPLVNFTAQGGTAWRGDTVAIAAGQEVRLQAELYVAPREGPRGLALAQVIRNGEVLREVE
;
A
#
# COMPACT_ATOMS: atom_id res chain seq x y z
N MET A 1 -0.92 -12.18 2.89
CA MET A 1 -2.00 -12.64 2.01
C MET A 1 -1.79 -12.08 0.61
N ALA A 2 -1.54 -12.94 -0.37
CA ALA A 2 -1.41 -12.55 -1.78
C ALA A 2 -2.77 -12.45 -2.45
N HIS A 3 -2.97 -11.45 -3.31
CA HIS A 3 -4.14 -11.17 -4.16
C HIS A 3 -5.44 -11.74 -3.57
N PRO A 4 -5.91 -11.19 -2.43
CA PRO A 4 -6.81 -11.86 -1.49
C PRO A 4 -8.23 -12.11 -2.00
N TYR A 5 -8.64 -11.41 -3.06
CA TYR A 5 -9.93 -11.56 -3.71
C TYR A 5 -9.87 -12.23 -5.07
N ARG A 6 -8.67 -12.58 -5.58
CA ARG A 6 -8.47 -13.13 -6.92
C ARG A 6 -9.44 -14.26 -7.20
N SER A 7 -10.18 -14.10 -8.30
CA SER A 7 -11.06 -15.14 -8.84
C SER A 7 -10.32 -16.49 -8.98
N GLY A 8 -10.83 -17.52 -8.30
CA GLY A 8 -10.27 -18.87 -8.22
C GLY A 8 -9.61 -19.23 -6.88
N ALA A 9 -9.20 -18.24 -6.08
CA ALA A 9 -8.72 -18.45 -4.71
C ALA A 9 -9.02 -17.25 -3.79
N PRO A 10 -10.30 -16.84 -3.63
CA PRO A 10 -10.65 -15.61 -2.92
C PRO A 10 -10.61 -15.83 -1.40
N TYR A 11 -9.41 -15.81 -0.82
CA TYR A 11 -9.19 -16.07 0.59
C TYR A 11 -10.06 -15.17 1.51
N PHE A 12 -10.20 -13.89 1.17
CA PHE A 12 -11.00 -12.95 1.97
C PHE A 12 -12.52 -13.17 1.87
N ASP A 13 -13.03 -13.94 0.91
CA ASP A 13 -14.45 -14.34 0.91
C ASP A 13 -14.78 -15.26 2.10
N ALA A 14 -13.76 -15.86 2.73
CA ALA A 14 -13.90 -16.66 3.94
C ALA A 14 -13.77 -15.85 5.24
N LEU A 15 -13.71 -14.52 5.20
CA LEU A 15 -13.66 -13.69 6.41
C LEU A 15 -14.80 -14.04 7.38
N GLY A 16 -14.47 -14.16 8.67
CA GLY A 16 -15.40 -14.53 9.74
C GLY A 16 -15.79 -16.02 9.77
N LYS A 17 -15.27 -16.86 8.86
CA LYS A 17 -15.47 -18.31 8.94
C LYS A 17 -14.51 -18.94 9.97
N PRO A 18 -14.89 -20.05 10.63
CA PRO A 18 -14.05 -20.67 11.67
C PRO A 18 -12.68 -21.15 11.20
N PHE A 19 -12.50 -21.38 9.90
CA PHE A 19 -11.25 -21.84 9.31
C PHE A 19 -10.41 -20.70 8.71
N PHE A 20 -10.87 -19.46 8.79
CA PHE A 20 -10.11 -18.31 8.29
C PHE A 20 -8.93 -18.03 9.22
N ASP A 21 -7.72 -18.04 8.67
CA ASP A 21 -6.51 -17.72 9.40
C ASP A 21 -6.14 -16.24 9.21
N TYR A 22 -6.09 -15.51 10.32
CA TYR A 22 -5.68 -14.10 10.39
C TYR A 22 -4.16 -13.93 10.54
N GLY A 23 -3.39 -15.03 10.56
CA GLY A 23 -1.95 -15.11 10.81
C GLY A 23 -1.05 -14.59 9.68
N PHE A 24 -1.46 -13.53 8.99
CA PHE A 24 -0.66 -12.84 7.97
C PHE A 24 -0.28 -11.45 8.45
N ASP A 25 0.93 -10.97 8.13
CA ASP A 25 1.35 -9.60 8.49
C ASP A 25 1.10 -8.59 7.36
N LEU A 26 0.98 -9.09 6.13
CA LEU A 26 0.90 -8.27 4.92
C LEU A 26 -0.31 -8.64 4.09
N VAL A 27 -0.88 -7.67 3.38
CA VAL A 27 -1.98 -7.88 2.43
C VAL A 27 -1.59 -7.24 1.12
N GLU A 28 -1.61 -8.04 0.05
CA GLU A 28 -1.46 -7.53 -1.30
C GLU A 28 -2.73 -6.79 -1.72
N ILE A 29 -2.58 -5.51 -2.01
CA ILE A 29 -3.68 -4.60 -2.39
C ILE A 29 -3.65 -4.21 -3.87
N MET A 30 -2.60 -4.61 -4.59
CA MET A 30 -2.49 -4.45 -6.03
C MET A 30 -1.72 -5.62 -6.62
N ASN A 31 -2.25 -6.23 -7.68
CA ASN A 31 -1.65 -7.36 -8.38
C ASN A 31 -1.79 -7.19 -9.91
N GLY A 32 -0.68 -7.03 -10.62
CA GLY A 32 -0.71 -6.76 -12.07
C GLY A 32 -1.33 -5.41 -12.47
N GLU A 33 -2.24 -5.39 -13.44
CA GLU A 33 -3.01 -4.17 -13.76
C GLU A 33 -4.20 -4.06 -12.81
N PHE A 34 -4.41 -2.86 -12.24
CA PHE A 34 -5.40 -2.63 -11.20
C PHE A 34 -6.83 -2.93 -11.67
N ASP A 35 -7.57 -3.68 -10.86
CA ASP A 35 -8.95 -4.08 -11.14
C ASP A 35 -9.88 -3.98 -9.92
N GLU A 36 -11.09 -4.56 -10.04
CA GLU A 36 -12.10 -4.55 -8.98
C GLU A 36 -11.70 -5.39 -7.74
N ASP A 37 -10.92 -6.45 -7.91
CA ASP A 37 -10.46 -7.28 -6.78
C ASP A 37 -9.41 -6.53 -5.95
N ASP A 38 -8.54 -5.77 -6.61
CA ASP A 38 -7.60 -4.86 -5.95
C ASP A 38 -8.34 -3.74 -5.19
N GLN A 39 -9.40 -3.16 -5.79
CA GLN A 39 -10.23 -2.19 -5.09
C GLN A 39 -10.87 -2.80 -3.82
N ARG A 40 -11.43 -4.01 -3.91
CA ARG A 40 -11.98 -4.73 -2.74
C ARG A 40 -10.92 -4.98 -1.68
N ALA A 41 -9.67 -5.29 -2.08
CA ALA A 41 -8.55 -5.49 -1.17
C ALA A 41 -8.23 -4.20 -0.39
N ILE A 42 -8.19 -3.05 -1.08
CA ILE A 42 -7.99 -1.74 -0.45
C ILE A 42 -9.12 -1.41 0.54
N GLU A 43 -10.38 -1.59 0.13
CA GLU A 43 -11.54 -1.34 1.00
C GLU A 43 -11.52 -2.21 2.26
N GLN A 44 -11.15 -3.49 2.12
CA GLN A 44 -11.01 -4.39 3.25
C GLN A 44 -9.84 -3.98 4.14
N MET A 45 -8.75 -3.47 3.57
CA MET A 45 -7.61 -2.95 4.33
C MET A 45 -8.01 -1.77 5.21
N PHE A 46 -8.86 -0.86 4.71
CA PHE A 46 -9.42 0.22 5.53
C PHE A 46 -10.23 -0.33 6.71
N ARG A 47 -11.04 -1.38 6.51
CA ARG A 47 -11.79 -2.01 7.61
C ARG A 47 -10.86 -2.59 8.67
N PHE A 48 -9.83 -3.33 8.27
CA PHE A 48 -8.83 -3.87 9.19
C PHE A 48 -8.16 -2.76 10.01
N TRP A 49 -7.71 -1.67 9.37
CA TRP A 49 -7.09 -0.55 10.07
C TRP A 49 -8.06 0.15 11.04
N ASN A 50 -9.33 0.31 10.66
CA ASN A 50 -10.35 0.90 11.53
C ASN A 50 -10.66 0.03 12.75
N GLU A 51 -10.51 -1.29 12.63
CA GLU A 51 -10.67 -2.26 13.72
C GLU A 51 -9.39 -2.40 14.57
N GLY A 52 -8.34 -1.63 14.26
CA GLY A 52 -7.06 -1.66 14.98
C GLY A 52 -6.13 -2.80 14.57
N GLN A 53 -6.48 -3.56 13.52
CA GLN A 53 -5.64 -4.60 12.96
C GLN A 53 -4.55 -3.96 12.09
N ARG A 54 -3.28 -4.25 12.37
CA ARG A 54 -2.13 -3.60 11.74
C ARG A 54 -1.49 -4.49 10.67
N TYR A 55 -2.14 -4.59 9.52
CA TYR A 55 -1.56 -5.23 8.35
C TYR A 55 -0.82 -4.22 7.48
N VAL A 56 0.26 -4.68 6.83
CA VAL A 56 1.06 -3.88 5.90
C VAL A 56 0.53 -4.05 4.48
N ALA A 57 0.20 -2.94 3.83
CA ALA A 57 -0.22 -2.95 2.43
C ALA A 57 0.98 -3.13 1.51
N VAL A 58 0.92 -4.15 0.65
CA VAL A 58 1.95 -4.47 -0.33
C VAL A 58 1.35 -4.64 -1.72
N ALA A 59 2.22 -4.68 -2.72
CA ALA A 59 1.88 -4.93 -4.10
C ALA A 59 3.00 -5.69 -4.80
N ALA A 60 2.63 -6.61 -5.69
CA ALA A 60 3.55 -7.38 -6.52
C ALA A 60 2.96 -7.59 -7.93
N SER A 61 3.82 -7.86 -8.90
CA SER A 61 3.37 -8.02 -10.30
C SER A 61 2.73 -9.37 -10.58
N ASP A 62 2.99 -10.37 -9.74
CA ASP A 62 2.64 -11.78 -9.99
C ASP A 62 2.97 -12.22 -11.42
N ALA A 63 4.19 -11.89 -11.86
CA ALA A 63 4.55 -12.02 -13.25
C ALA A 63 5.00 -13.43 -13.60
N HIS A 64 4.34 -14.02 -14.58
CA HIS A 64 4.49 -15.40 -15.03
C HIS A 64 5.16 -15.52 -16.41
N HIS A 65 5.15 -14.46 -17.22
CA HIS A 65 5.67 -14.49 -18.58
C HIS A 65 6.44 -13.24 -19.00
N TRP A 66 7.78 -13.39 -19.05
CA TRP A 66 8.67 -12.29 -19.43
C TRP A 66 8.55 -11.71 -20.83
N LYS A 67 7.86 -12.40 -21.74
CA LYS A 67 7.63 -11.91 -23.11
C LYS A 67 6.26 -11.29 -23.29
N ASP A 68 5.35 -11.45 -22.33
CA ASP A 68 4.03 -10.87 -22.44
C ASP A 68 4.10 -9.40 -22.03
N PRO A 69 3.80 -8.45 -22.94
CA PRO A 69 3.84 -7.03 -22.61
C PRO A 69 2.75 -6.62 -21.59
N THR A 70 1.74 -7.45 -21.37
CA THR A 70 0.72 -7.26 -20.33
C THR A 70 1.16 -7.77 -18.96
N ASP A 71 2.25 -8.56 -18.92
CA ASP A 71 2.78 -9.17 -17.71
C ASP A 71 4.12 -8.53 -17.29
N VAL A 72 4.03 -7.27 -16.85
CA VAL A 72 5.21 -6.43 -16.63
C VAL A 72 5.85 -6.72 -15.28
N TYR A 73 7.05 -7.29 -15.27
CA TYR A 73 7.79 -7.53 -14.03
C TYR A 73 7.91 -6.31 -13.14
N GLY A 74 7.65 -6.57 -11.87
CA GLY A 74 7.71 -5.57 -10.83
C GLY A 74 6.61 -4.54 -10.94
N ARG A 75 5.65 -4.59 -11.88
CA ARG A 75 4.46 -3.72 -11.86
C ARG A 75 3.22 -4.49 -11.38
N PRO A 76 2.62 -4.11 -10.23
CA PRO A 76 3.05 -3.12 -9.24
C PRO A 76 4.19 -3.65 -8.36
N ARG A 77 4.73 -2.78 -7.49
CA ARG A 77 5.80 -3.10 -6.55
C ARG A 77 5.57 -2.49 -5.17
N THR A 78 6.33 -2.99 -4.21
CA THR A 78 6.46 -2.43 -2.87
C THR A 78 7.83 -1.82 -2.66
N TYR A 79 7.88 -0.56 -2.21
CA TYR A 79 9.14 0.09 -1.79
C TYR A 79 9.24 0.14 -0.27
N VAL A 80 10.27 -0.51 0.28
CA VAL A 80 10.58 -0.52 1.72
C VAL A 80 11.74 0.42 2.01
N HIS A 81 11.62 1.26 3.03
CA HIS A 81 12.71 2.14 3.46
C HIS A 81 13.56 1.46 4.53
N VAL A 82 14.80 1.17 4.17
CA VAL A 82 15.80 0.59 5.07
C VAL A 82 16.80 1.67 5.45
N GLU A 83 17.04 1.83 6.75
CA GLU A 83 18.04 2.75 7.27
C GLU A 83 19.44 2.10 7.24
N GLY A 84 20.40 2.81 6.66
CA GLY A 84 21.78 2.35 6.53
C GLY A 84 21.96 1.25 5.49
N GLU A 85 22.86 0.32 5.75
CA GLU A 85 23.16 -0.79 4.84
C GLU A 85 21.96 -1.72 4.65
N LEU A 86 21.66 -2.07 3.40
CA LEU A 86 20.62 -3.02 3.03
C LEU A 86 21.04 -4.45 3.39
N THR A 87 20.33 -5.05 4.34
CA THR A 87 20.39 -6.49 4.63
C THR A 87 18.99 -7.08 4.61
N VAL A 88 18.87 -8.40 4.49
CA VAL A 88 17.58 -9.11 4.50
C VAL A 88 16.84 -8.84 5.81
N GLU A 89 17.54 -8.91 6.93
CA GLU A 89 16.98 -8.75 8.28
C GLU A 89 16.41 -7.34 8.46
N LYS A 90 17.18 -6.31 8.09
CA LYS A 90 16.73 -4.92 8.18
C LYS A 90 15.58 -4.63 7.23
N TRP A 91 15.58 -5.26 6.05
CA TRP A 91 14.49 -5.14 5.10
C TRP A 91 13.20 -5.74 5.65
N LEU A 92 13.26 -6.95 6.22
CA LEU A 92 12.12 -7.61 6.85
C LEU A 92 11.61 -6.81 8.07
N GLU A 93 12.51 -6.29 8.90
CA GLU A 93 12.16 -5.45 10.04
C GLU A 93 11.44 -4.17 9.60
N ALA A 94 11.99 -3.46 8.60
CA ALA A 94 11.39 -2.24 8.07
C ALA A 94 10.03 -2.51 7.43
N LEU A 95 9.90 -3.61 6.68
CA LEU A 95 8.63 -4.04 6.10
C LEU A 95 7.61 -4.39 7.17
N GLY A 96 7.98 -5.16 8.19
CA GLY A 96 7.09 -5.51 9.31
C GLY A 96 6.64 -4.30 10.14
N LYS A 97 7.44 -3.23 10.16
CA LYS A 97 7.04 -1.92 10.72
C LYS A 97 6.15 -1.09 9.78
N GLY A 98 5.80 -1.61 8.61
CA GLY A 98 5.00 -0.90 7.62
C GLY A 98 5.71 0.30 6.98
N ARG A 99 7.05 0.37 7.04
CA ARG A 99 7.86 1.42 6.37
C ARG A 99 7.93 1.19 4.86
N ALA A 100 6.77 0.95 4.27
CA ALA A 100 6.56 0.49 2.92
C ALA A 100 5.45 1.28 2.23
N PHE A 101 5.40 1.21 0.90
CA PHE A 101 4.21 1.62 0.14
C PHE A 101 4.11 0.81 -1.15
N ALA A 102 2.88 0.55 -1.57
CA ALA A 102 2.53 -0.08 -2.84
C ALA A 102 2.44 0.98 -3.95
N THR A 103 2.96 0.67 -5.15
CA THR A 103 2.89 1.59 -6.29
C THR A 103 3.08 0.88 -7.64
N SER A 104 2.37 1.34 -8.67
CA SER A 104 2.71 1.11 -10.08
C SER A 104 3.59 2.22 -10.68
N GLY A 105 4.06 3.14 -9.83
CA GLY A 105 4.58 4.48 -10.13
C GLY A 105 3.57 5.55 -9.68
N PRO A 106 3.99 6.78 -9.31
CA PRO A 106 5.36 7.25 -9.05
C PRO A 106 5.97 6.71 -7.75
N LEU A 107 7.23 7.07 -7.48
CA LEU A 107 7.80 6.93 -6.14
C LEU A 107 7.20 8.03 -5.24
N VAL A 108 6.81 7.67 -4.03
CA VAL A 108 6.18 8.59 -3.07
C VAL A 108 7.07 8.72 -1.85
N ASN A 109 7.45 9.95 -1.51
CA ASN A 109 7.93 10.28 -0.18
C ASN A 109 6.78 10.89 0.61
N PHE A 110 6.37 10.24 1.70
CA PHE A 110 5.24 10.64 2.52
C PHE A 110 5.67 10.84 3.96
N THR A 111 5.38 12.01 4.52
CA THR A 111 5.67 12.35 5.90
C THR A 111 4.48 13.02 6.57
N ALA A 112 4.46 12.97 7.90
CA ALA A 112 3.52 13.67 8.74
C ALA A 112 4.25 14.50 9.80
N GLN A 113 3.52 15.42 10.45
CA GLN A 113 4.02 16.21 11.57
C GLN A 113 5.33 16.95 11.26
N GLY A 114 5.38 17.59 10.08
CA GLY A 114 6.55 18.36 9.64
C GLY A 114 7.81 17.51 9.42
N GLY A 115 7.67 16.24 9.03
CA GLY A 115 8.78 15.35 8.72
C GLY A 115 9.24 14.46 9.89
N THR A 116 8.61 14.58 11.05
CA THR A 116 8.97 13.80 12.24
C THR A 116 8.37 12.39 12.26
N ALA A 117 7.35 12.16 11.45
CA ALA A 117 6.73 10.84 11.27
C ALA A 117 6.74 10.44 9.80
N TRP A 118 7.03 9.17 9.56
CA TRP A 118 7.16 8.56 8.24
C TRP A 118 6.04 7.54 8.02
N ARG A 119 5.86 7.10 6.78
CA ARG A 119 4.92 6.01 6.46
C ARG A 119 5.17 4.78 7.35
N GLY A 120 4.09 4.19 7.87
CA GLY A 120 4.13 3.10 8.84
C GLY A 120 4.24 3.54 10.30
N ASP A 121 4.68 4.75 10.59
CA ASP A 121 4.75 5.25 11.97
C ASP A 121 3.35 5.50 12.55
N THR A 122 3.24 5.32 13.87
CA THR A 122 2.04 5.72 14.62
C THR A 122 2.23 7.12 15.17
N VAL A 123 1.33 8.04 14.81
CA VAL A 123 1.30 9.41 15.36
C VAL A 123 0.22 9.52 16.41
N ALA A 124 0.58 9.80 17.65
CA ALA A 124 -0.38 10.14 18.70
C ALA A 124 -0.90 11.57 18.47
N ILE A 125 -2.22 11.73 18.45
CA ILE A 125 -2.88 13.02 18.23
C ILE A 125 -3.90 13.29 19.33
N ALA A 126 -4.02 14.54 19.76
CA ALA A 126 -5.10 14.97 20.63
C ALA A 126 -6.39 15.22 19.83
N ALA A 127 -7.55 15.14 20.49
CA ALA A 127 -8.82 15.49 19.87
C ALA A 127 -8.78 16.95 19.37
N GLY A 128 -9.15 17.18 18.11
CA GLY A 128 -9.12 18.50 17.48
C GLY A 128 -7.72 18.97 17.04
N GLN A 129 -6.67 18.18 17.24
CA GLN A 129 -5.34 18.52 16.75
C GLN A 129 -5.28 18.44 15.22
N GLU A 130 -4.72 19.47 14.58
CA GLU A 130 -4.41 19.45 13.15
C GLU A 130 -3.26 18.47 12.86
N VAL A 131 -3.45 17.63 11.85
CA VAL A 131 -2.41 16.74 11.33
C VAL A 131 -1.91 17.27 10.00
N ARG A 132 -0.63 17.61 9.92
CA ARG A 132 0.00 18.03 8.67
C ARG A 132 0.58 16.82 7.94
N LEU A 133 0.08 16.58 6.73
CA LEU A 133 0.57 15.54 5.82
C LEU A 133 1.30 16.20 4.66
N GLN A 134 2.41 15.59 4.22
CA GLN A 134 3.17 16.03 3.05
C GLN A 134 3.52 14.81 2.20
N ALA A 135 3.27 14.93 0.89
CA ALA A 135 3.64 13.95 -0.11
C ALA A 135 4.46 14.60 -1.22
N GLU A 136 5.58 14.00 -1.57
CA GLU A 136 6.40 14.37 -2.73
C GLU A 136 6.43 13.19 -3.70
N LEU A 137 6.13 13.48 -4.96
CA LEU A 137 6.01 12.47 -6.01
C LEU A 137 7.20 12.58 -6.96
N TYR A 138 7.95 11.50 -7.12
CA TYR A 138 9.01 11.41 -8.11
C TYR A 138 8.54 10.57 -9.29
N VAL A 139 8.28 11.25 -10.40
CA VAL A 139 7.83 10.64 -11.65
C VAL A 139 9.04 10.45 -12.55
N ALA A 140 9.34 9.21 -12.94
CA ALA A 140 10.38 8.96 -13.92
C ALA A 140 9.99 9.56 -15.28
N PRO A 141 10.93 10.19 -16.02
CA PRO A 141 10.66 10.74 -17.34
C PRO A 141 10.09 9.67 -18.28
N ARG A 142 9.00 10.00 -18.97
CA ARG A 142 8.51 9.28 -20.15
C ARG A 142 8.30 10.30 -21.27
N GLU A 143 7.92 9.83 -22.46
CA GLU A 143 7.79 10.63 -23.69
C GLU A 143 6.87 11.87 -23.59
N GLY A 144 6.14 12.07 -22.49
CA GLY A 144 5.39 13.30 -22.21
C GLY A 144 5.32 13.66 -20.71
N PRO A 145 4.96 14.92 -20.38
CA PRO A 145 4.76 15.37 -19.01
C PRO A 145 3.64 14.57 -18.34
N ARG A 146 3.91 14.07 -17.13
CA ARG A 146 2.91 13.43 -16.27
C ARG A 146 2.81 14.25 -14.99
N GLY A 147 1.65 14.85 -14.77
CA GLY A 147 1.29 15.53 -13.53
C GLY A 147 0.57 14.59 -12.57
N LEU A 148 0.35 15.06 -11.35
CA LEU A 148 -0.67 14.50 -10.48
C LEU A 148 -2.04 14.80 -11.11
N ALA A 149 -2.85 13.76 -11.31
CA ALA A 149 -4.25 13.94 -11.73
C ALA A 149 -5.20 13.93 -10.54
N LEU A 150 -4.84 13.20 -9.48
CA LEU A 150 -5.67 13.00 -8.30
C LEU A 150 -4.82 12.57 -7.11
N ALA A 151 -5.01 13.19 -5.96
CA ALA A 151 -4.59 12.68 -4.66
C ALA A 151 -5.73 12.77 -3.64
N GLN A 152 -5.97 11.66 -2.94
CA GLN A 152 -7.02 11.56 -1.92
C GLN A 152 -6.41 11.26 -0.55
N VAL A 153 -6.92 11.95 0.48
CA VAL A 153 -6.69 11.61 1.88
C VAL A 153 -7.94 10.86 2.35
N ILE A 154 -7.77 9.59 2.69
CA ILE A 154 -8.88 8.71 3.09
C ILE A 154 -8.80 8.45 4.60
N ARG A 155 -9.95 8.57 5.28
CA ARG A 155 -10.12 8.19 6.68
C ARG A 155 -11.38 7.37 6.81
N ASN A 156 -11.28 6.24 7.52
CA ASN A 156 -12.41 5.34 7.73
C ASN A 156 -13.08 4.86 6.42
N GLY A 157 -12.33 4.77 5.33
CA GLY A 157 -12.87 4.43 4.00
C GLY A 157 -13.55 5.58 3.25
N GLU A 158 -13.57 6.79 3.80
CA GLU A 158 -14.16 7.96 3.17
C GLU A 158 -13.07 8.97 2.74
N VAL A 159 -13.26 9.59 1.58
CA VAL A 159 -12.38 10.67 1.10
C VAL A 159 -12.64 11.92 1.93
N LEU A 160 -11.65 12.32 2.74
CA LEU A 160 -11.71 13.57 3.52
C LEU A 160 -11.29 14.79 2.73
N ARG A 161 -10.32 14.60 1.83
CA ARG A 161 -9.76 15.66 1.01
C ARG A 161 -9.29 15.09 -0.31
N GLU A 162 -9.49 15.88 -1.35
CA GLU A 162 -9.08 15.59 -2.70
C GLU A 162 -8.27 16.77 -3.26
N VAL A 163 -7.29 16.47 -4.10
CA VAL A 163 -6.49 17.44 -4.84
C VAL A 163 -6.39 16.95 -6.28
N GLU A 164 -6.79 17.82 -7.21
CA GLU A 164 -6.69 17.64 -8.66
C GLU A 164 -5.62 18.57 -9.25
#